data_AF-A0A2P7S2I6-F1
#
_entry.id   AF-A0A2P7S2I6-F1
#
_cell.length_a   1.000
_cell.length_b   1.000
_cell.length_c   1.000
_cell.angle_alpha   90.00
_cell.angle_beta   90.00
_cell.angle_gamma   90.00
#
_symmetry.space_group_name_H-M   'P 1'
#
loop_
_entity.id
_entity.type
_entity.pdbx_description
1 polymer ?
#
loop_
_entity_poly.entity_id
_entity_poly.type
_entity_poly.pdbx_seq_one_letter_code
_entity_poly.pdbx_strand_id
1 'polypeptide(L)'
;MNNVVEAVDEDEPAELSFNEKKGQGSSIATDMIPFGRLSAALIYAVETMHDSHRPRCLITTRSGSIYRWSQITALYEHAKIAT
;
A
#
# COMPACT_ATOMS: atom_id res chain seq x y z
N MET A 1 -15.87 20.92 8.88
CA MET A 1 -15.77 19.45 8.84
C MET A 1 -14.38 19.07 9.29
N ASN A 2 -14.25 18.37 10.43
CA ASN A 2 -12.97 17.87 10.89
C ASN A 2 -12.65 16.62 10.07
N ASN A 3 -11.96 16.78 8.95
CA ASN A 3 -11.32 15.65 8.28
C ASN A 3 -10.18 15.20 9.19
N VAL A 4 -10.52 14.34 10.15
CA VAL A 4 -9.54 13.48 10.82
C VAL A 4 -9.08 12.53 9.73
N VAL A 5 -8.14 12.98 8.90
CA VAL A 5 -7.09 12.07 8.46
C VAL A 5 -6.53 11.53 9.76
N GLU A 6 -6.92 10.31 10.13
CA GLU A 6 -6.17 9.55 11.13
C GLU A 6 -4.70 9.77 10.77
N ALA A 7 -3.92 10.27 11.74
CA ALA A 7 -2.51 10.59 11.49
C ALA A 7 -1.83 9.30 11.03
N VAL A 8 -1.70 9.15 9.71
CA VAL A 8 -1.10 7.98 9.11
C VAL A 8 0.38 8.10 9.39
N ASP A 9 0.93 7.16 10.14
CA ASP A 9 2.34 7.17 10.49
C ASP A 9 3.16 6.71 9.28
N GLU A 10 3.70 7.65 8.51
CA GLU A 10 4.40 7.38 7.25
C GLU A 10 5.74 6.65 7.45
N ASP A 11 6.24 6.64 8.69
CA ASP A 11 7.46 5.96 9.12
C ASP A 11 7.20 4.54 9.65
N GLU A 12 5.95 4.10 9.79
CA GLU A 12 5.65 2.76 10.29
C GLU A 12 6.01 1.69 9.25
N PRO A 13 6.47 0.49 9.66
CA PRO A 13 6.70 -0.61 8.74
C PRO A 13 5.41 -1.02 8.03
N ALA A 14 5.54 -1.33 6.73
CA ALA A 14 4.40 -1.69 5.90
C ALA A 14 4.75 -2.83 4.95
N GLU A 15 3.76 -3.62 4.58
CA GLU A 15 3.88 -4.74 3.65
C GLU A 15 2.98 -4.49 2.47
N LEU A 16 3.56 -4.53 1.29
CA LEU A 16 2.81 -4.45 0.05
C LEU A 16 2.46 -5.85 -0.42
N SER A 17 1.21 -6.05 -0.81
CA SER A 17 0.71 -7.34 -1.29
C SER A 17 -0.22 -7.14 -2.48
N PHE A 18 -0.32 -8.19 -3.29
CA PHE A 18 -1.25 -8.22 -4.41
C PHE A 18 -2.29 -9.28 -4.15
N ASN A 19 -3.55 -8.87 -4.09
CA ASN A 19 -4.63 -9.84 -4.00
C ASN A 19 -4.87 -10.46 -5.38
N GLU A 20 -3.96 -11.33 -5.80
CA GLU A 20 -4.20 -12.24 -6.91
C GLU A 20 -5.09 -13.37 -6.41
N LYS A 21 -6.41 -13.15 -6.42
CA LYS A 21 -7.36 -14.26 -6.39
C LYS A 21 -7.06 -15.15 -7.60
N LYS A 22 -6.34 -16.25 -7.38
CA LYS A 22 -6.30 -17.34 -8.34
C LYS A 22 -7.21 -18.45 -7.85
N GLY A 23 -8.10 -18.89 -8.74
CA GLY A 23 -8.95 -20.04 -8.51
C GLY A 23 -8.15 -21.23 -8.01
N GLN A 24 -8.77 -21.97 -7.08
CA GLN A 24 -8.48 -23.34 -6.69
C GLN A 24 -7.13 -23.91 -7.19
N GLY A 25 -6.11 -23.91 -6.32
CA GLY A 25 -5.05 -24.92 -6.39
C GLY A 25 -3.63 -24.46 -6.71
N SER A 26 -3.31 -23.17 -6.75
CA SER A 26 -1.91 -22.73 -6.79
C SER A 26 -1.61 -21.78 -5.65
N SER A 27 -0.86 -22.26 -4.68
CA SER A 27 -0.20 -21.48 -3.63
C SER A 27 0.88 -20.62 -4.28
N ILE A 28 0.49 -19.59 -5.00
CA ILE A 28 1.42 -18.52 -5.35
C ILE A 28 1.58 -17.76 -4.05
N ALA A 29 2.80 -17.70 -3.54
CA ALA A 29 3.16 -16.76 -2.49
C ALA A 29 2.49 -15.43 -2.85
N THR A 30 1.59 -14.95 -1.98
CA THR A 30 1.24 -13.53 -2.06
C THR A 30 2.59 -12.84 -1.88
N ASP A 31 3.15 -12.29 -2.96
CA ASP A 31 4.44 -11.58 -2.89
C ASP A 31 4.22 -10.38 -1.96
N MET A 32 4.43 -10.64 -0.68
CA MET A 32 4.44 -9.67 0.39
C MET A 32 5.82 -9.05 0.35
N ILE A 33 5.88 -7.81 -0.11
CA ILE A 33 7.11 -7.05 -0.19
C ILE A 33 7.15 -6.19 1.08
N PRO A 34 8.02 -6.52 2.06
CA PRO A 34 8.14 -5.74 3.27
C PRO A 34 8.91 -4.45 3.02
N PHE A 35 8.46 -3.36 3.64
CA PHE A 35 9.09 -2.06 3.65
C PHE A 35 9.28 -1.61 5.10
N GLY A 36 10.44 -0.99 5.36
CA GLY A 36 10.71 -0.42 6.67
C GLY A 36 9.85 0.80 7.00
N ARG A 37 9.21 1.42 5.98
CA ARG A 37 8.38 2.61 6.10
C ARG A 37 7.20 2.55 5.13
N LEU A 38 6.05 3.06 5.55
CA LEU A 38 4.84 3.19 4.74
C LEU A 38 5.07 4.12 3.54
N SER A 39 5.75 5.25 3.74
CA SER A 39 6.14 6.16 2.65
C SER A 39 6.88 5.45 1.52
N ALA A 40 7.83 4.57 1.86
CA ALA A 40 8.57 3.78 0.85
C ALA A 40 7.66 2.79 0.12
N ALA A 41 6.73 2.14 0.82
CA ALA A 41 5.75 1.25 0.20
C ALA A 41 4.81 2.00 -0.75
N LEU A 42 4.36 3.20 -0.37
CA LEU A 42 3.52 4.08 -1.21
C LEU A 42 4.24 4.49 -2.50
N ILE A 43 5.49 4.95 -2.39
CA ILE A 43 6.32 5.33 -3.55
C ILE A 43 6.50 4.14 -4.48
N TYR A 44 6.87 2.97 -3.95
CA TYR A 44 7.05 1.77 -4.76
C TYR A 44 5.75 1.35 -5.47
N ALA A 45 4.62 1.39 -4.75
CA ALA A 45 3.31 1.07 -5.29
C ALA A 45 2.90 2.00 -6.46
N VAL A 46 3.21 3.28 -6.38
CA VAL A 46 2.79 4.28 -7.38
C VAL A 46 3.78 4.39 -8.54
N GLU A 47 5.07 4.47 -8.24
CA GLU A 47 6.11 4.79 -9.24
C GLU A 47 6.68 3.55 -9.92
N THR A 48 6.75 2.40 -9.22
CA THR A 48 7.43 1.19 -9.74
C THR A 48 6.45 0.16 -10.29
N MET A 49 5.21 0.11 -9.79
CA MET A 49 4.26 -0.90 -10.25
C MET A 49 3.66 -0.64 -11.62
N HIS A 50 3.53 -1.74 -12.36
CA HIS A 50 2.77 -1.78 -13.60
C HIS A 50 1.27 -1.58 -13.37
N ASP A 51 0.61 -0.89 -14.31
CA ASP A 51 -0.81 -0.54 -14.24
C ASP A 51 -1.75 -1.73 -13.97
N SER A 52 -1.39 -2.90 -14.49
CA SER A 52 -2.18 -4.13 -14.36
C SER A 52 -2.30 -4.64 -12.91
N HIS A 53 -1.36 -4.28 -12.04
CA HIS A 53 -1.34 -4.72 -10.64
C HIS A 53 -1.95 -3.70 -9.67
N ARG A 54 -2.02 -2.42 -10.08
CA ARG A 54 -2.59 -1.31 -9.31
C ARG A 54 -3.93 -1.62 -8.63
N PRO A 55 -4.97 -2.11 -9.34
CA PRO A 55 -6.28 -2.37 -8.71
C PRO A 55 -6.29 -3.50 -7.67
N ARG A 56 -5.24 -4.33 -7.62
CA ARG A 56 -5.10 -5.45 -6.68
C ARG A 56 -4.10 -5.16 -5.56
N CYS A 57 -3.47 -3.99 -5.60
CA CYS A 57 -2.46 -3.59 -4.65
C CYS A 57 -3.08 -3.24 -3.30
N LEU A 58 -2.51 -3.81 -2.24
CA LEU A 58 -2.86 -3.60 -0.86
C LEU A 58 -1.58 -3.31 -0.07
N ILE A 59 -1.58 -2.25 0.72
CA ILE A 59 -0.53 -2.01 1.70
C ILE A 59 -1.10 -2.25 3.08
N THR A 60 -0.50 -3.17 3.82
CA THR A 60 -0.86 -3.48 5.21
C THR A 60 0.22 -2.92 6.12
N THR A 61 -0.14 -2.11 7.09
CA THR A 61 0.84 -1.60 8.05
C THR A 61 0.95 -2.50 9.28
N ARG A 62 2.04 -2.33 10.04
CA ARG A 62 2.25 -3.07 11.28
C ARG A 62 1.14 -2.82 12.31
N SER A 63 0.56 -1.62 12.31
CA SER A 63 -0.59 -1.29 13.15
C SER A 63 -1.87 -2.05 12.77
N GLY A 64 -1.88 -2.76 11.63
CA GLY A 64 -3.01 -3.51 11.12
C GLY A 64 -3.91 -2.72 10.16
N SER A 65 -3.52 -1.49 9.80
CA SER A 65 -4.22 -0.69 8.80
C SER A 65 -4.02 -1.30 7.42
N ILE A 66 -5.09 -1.35 6.61
CA ILE A 66 -5.02 -1.86 5.24
C ILE A 66 -5.48 -0.78 4.27
N TYR A 67 -4.58 -0.40 3.36
CA TYR A 67 -4.81 0.61 2.34
C TYR A 67 -4.98 -0.03 0.97
N ARG A 68 -6.09 0.30 0.29
CA ARG A 68 -6.35 -0.08 -1.10
C ARG A 68 -5.78 0.95 -2.05
N TRP A 69 -5.66 0.60 -3.33
CA TRP A 69 -5.14 1.49 -4.38
C TRP A 69 -5.65 2.93 -4.32
N SER A 70 -6.96 3.16 -4.17
CA SER A 70 -7.53 4.51 -4.09
C SER A 70 -7.04 5.31 -2.88
N GLN A 71 -6.77 4.63 -1.75
CA GLN A 71 -6.18 5.24 -0.56
C GLN A 71 -4.66 5.41 -0.73
N ILE A 72 -3.97 4.43 -1.32
CA ILE A 72 -2.54 4.49 -1.62
C ILE A 72 -2.23 5.73 -2.47
N THR A 73 -2.99 5.98 -3.54
CA THR A 73 -2.79 7.17 -4.39
C THR A 73 -3.05 8.47 -3.62
N ALA A 74 -4.07 8.51 -2.76
CA ALA A 74 -4.34 9.68 -1.95
C ALA A 74 -3.20 9.94 -0.94
N LEU A 75 -2.77 8.91 -0.23
CA LEU A 75 -1.67 8.97 0.75
C LEU A 75 -0.35 9.34 0.10
N TYR A 76 -0.04 8.80 -1.07
CA TYR A 76 1.16 9.16 -1.83
C TYR A 76 1.16 10.64 -2.23
N GLU A 77 0.04 11.18 -2.72
CA GLU A 77 -0.05 12.60 -3.05
C GLU A 77 0.13 13.48 -1.80
N HIS A 78 -0.44 13.08 -0.66
CA HIS A 78 -0.21 13.76 0.62
C HIS A 78 1.27 13.72 1.06
N ALA A 79 1.91 12.54 0.97
CA ALA A 79 3.33 12.35 1.32
C ALA A 79 4.26 13.18 0.44
N LYS A 80 3.97 13.24 -0.87
CA LYS A 80 4.74 14.01 -1.86
C LYS A 80 4.65 15.51 -1.63
N ILE A 81 3.49 16.01 -1.17
CA ILE A 81 3.29 17.43 -0.87
C ILE A 81 4.00 17.83 0.45
N ALA A 82 4.22 16.89 1.36
CA ALA A 82 4.89 17.12 2.64
C ALA A 82 6.43 17.04 2.60
N THR A 83 7.02 16.67 1.46
CA THR A 83 8.48 16.56 1.24
C THR A 83 9.02 17.79 0.52
#